data_AF-R7UZN9-F1
#
_entry.id   AF-R7UZN9-F1
#
_cell.length_a   1.000
_cell.length_b   1.000
_cell.length_c   1.000
_cell.angle_alpha   90.00
_cell.angle_beta   90.00
_cell.angle_gamma   90.00
#
_symmetry.space_group_name_H-M   'P 1'
#
loop_
_entity.id
_entity.type
_entity.pdbx_description
1 polymer ?
#
loop_
_entity_poly.entity_id
_entity_poly.type
_entity_poly.pdbx_seq_one_letter_code
_entity_poly.pdbx_strand_id
1 'polypeptide(L)'
;MSFPWRCTLLPVLLFSQYVAGYHLYDWFNSSVGLSSTHIQSKLFAAITSLQCREFCLSFPNCWSIEWSGTFCYVYDTSGELEALTTPNKIYLAPHSKEKDFVTWKFRGHLKPDNSLLAKEAEVVSNKECFHRCLTEYHFHCRSVIIRNNSTCCMFRVKKEEGKFDTSTTSDEYYDYVTDGALEWTSYKVTKLTGQSFYSSTSGVTLERCFRNCMEDTSTQCMSVRYNSTDHQGHCQLSTQSLSGNQELLTHDLSADSYELVQTIWPKGDCIDGTWTQRGRYCYKAFYSSQTAFDAARSECQSLSTDESRSDLVSIEEALFVAHLIRSEQTVTAYLFGCWIGLERTNSEWRWLDGNPSNFTKWVSPPGETTDRLCAFIWVTSDAWGTTSLCSVIGLIAGRVCKASLLALGLSFFITFDSCT
;
A
#
# COMPACT_ATOMS: atom_id res chain seq x y z
N MET A 1 26.22 -47.30 45.26
CA MET A 1 25.62 -46.84 46.53
C MET A 1 24.95 -45.52 46.26
N SER A 2 23.63 -45.53 46.40
CA SER A 2 22.65 -44.54 45.98
C SER A 2 22.46 -43.42 47.01
N PHE A 3 22.43 -42.17 46.56
CA PHE A 3 21.92 -41.02 47.31
C PHE A 3 20.60 -40.56 46.67
N PRO A 4 19.49 -40.43 47.43
CA PRO A 4 18.26 -39.85 46.94
C PRO A 4 18.06 -38.43 47.49
N TRP A 5 17.76 -37.48 46.61
CA TRP A 5 17.11 -36.23 47.01
C TRP A 5 15.67 -36.21 46.49
N ARG A 6 14.78 -35.91 47.42
CA ARG A 6 13.33 -35.86 47.30
C ARG A 6 12.90 -34.59 46.57
N CYS A 7 12.04 -34.71 45.58
CA CYS A 7 11.24 -33.60 45.06
C CYS A 7 9.93 -33.51 45.85
N THR A 8 9.68 -32.35 46.44
CA THR A 8 8.45 -32.00 47.16
C THR A 8 7.40 -31.54 46.15
N LEU A 9 6.27 -32.24 46.09
CA LEU A 9 5.06 -31.85 45.35
C LEU A 9 4.31 -30.76 46.14
N LEU A 10 4.05 -29.63 45.50
CA LEU A 10 3.11 -28.60 45.97
C LEU A 10 1.81 -28.72 45.14
N PRO A 11 0.62 -28.80 45.75
CA PRO A 11 -0.64 -28.80 45.02
C PRO A 11 -1.07 -27.35 44.77
N VAL A 12 -1.17 -26.95 43.50
CA VAL A 12 -1.86 -25.72 43.10
C VAL A 12 -3.34 -26.04 42.91
N LEU A 13 -4.14 -25.40 43.76
CA LEU A 13 -5.60 -25.46 43.79
C LEU A 13 -6.20 -24.92 42.49
N LEU A 14 -7.05 -25.73 41.87
CA LEU A 14 -8.00 -25.32 40.83
C LEU A 14 -9.10 -24.47 41.48
N PHE A 15 -9.15 -23.18 41.14
CA PHE A 15 -10.38 -22.40 41.24
C PHE A 15 -10.96 -22.26 39.83
N SER A 16 -12.05 -22.99 39.57
CA SER A 16 -12.94 -22.72 38.46
C SER A 16 -13.84 -21.54 38.84
N GLN A 17 -13.82 -20.49 38.04
CA GLN A 17 -14.94 -19.55 37.96
C GLN A 17 -15.34 -19.45 36.50
N TYR A 18 -16.51 -20.03 36.23
CA TYR A 18 -17.31 -19.81 35.04
C TYR A 18 -17.63 -18.31 34.91
N VAL A 19 -17.17 -17.69 33.82
CA VAL A 19 -17.80 -16.48 33.28
C VAL A 19 -18.40 -16.88 31.94
N ALA A 20 -19.72 -16.81 31.87
CA ALA A 20 -20.48 -17.08 30.66
C ALA A 20 -20.09 -16.09 29.56
N GLY A 21 -19.41 -16.59 28.52
CA GLY A 21 -19.14 -15.86 27.29
C GLY A 21 -20.42 -15.80 26.45
N TYR A 22 -21.02 -14.61 26.34
CA TYR A 22 -22.03 -14.33 25.32
C TYR A 22 -21.30 -14.11 23.99
N HIS A 23 -21.46 -15.04 23.04
CA HIS A 23 -21.05 -14.86 21.65
C HIS A 23 -22.10 -14.00 20.92
N LEU A 24 -21.70 -12.80 20.51
CA LEU A 24 -22.50 -11.85 19.71
C LEU A 24 -22.11 -11.95 18.23
N TYR A 25 -22.48 -13.03 17.55
CA TYR A 25 -22.32 -13.12 16.07
C TYR A 25 -23.61 -13.46 15.30
N ASP A 26 -24.73 -13.75 15.97
CA ASP A 26 -25.94 -14.28 15.31
C ASP A 26 -27.00 -13.24 14.89
N TRP A 27 -26.67 -11.97 14.62
CA TRP A 27 -27.72 -10.95 14.38
C TRP A 27 -27.57 -10.02 13.15
N PHE A 28 -26.76 -10.37 12.15
CA PHE A 28 -26.57 -9.52 10.96
C PHE A 28 -27.09 -10.14 9.65
N ASN A 29 -28.23 -10.83 9.68
CA ASN A 29 -28.89 -11.27 8.45
C ASN A 29 -30.38 -10.87 8.40
N SER A 30 -30.64 -9.57 8.27
CA SER A 30 -31.87 -9.08 7.64
C SER A 30 -31.72 -7.63 7.15
N SER A 31 -31.55 -7.47 5.85
CA SER A 31 -32.18 -6.46 4.98
C SER A 31 -32.33 -5.01 5.50
N VAL A 32 -31.44 -4.10 5.10
CA VAL A 32 -31.78 -2.67 4.91
C VAL A 32 -30.94 -2.10 3.76
N GLY A 33 -31.59 -1.66 2.69
CA GLY A 33 -30.97 -0.82 1.67
C GLY A 33 -30.78 0.59 2.21
N LEU A 34 -29.58 1.17 2.08
CA LEU A 34 -29.29 2.53 2.51
C LEU A 34 -28.74 3.37 1.36
N SER A 35 -29.40 4.51 1.16
CA SER A 35 -29.03 5.60 0.27
C SER A 35 -27.98 6.51 0.94
N SER A 36 -27.17 7.15 0.11
CA SER A 36 -26.05 8.04 0.44
C SER A 36 -26.44 9.21 1.35
N THR A 37 -25.77 9.33 2.50
CA THR A 37 -25.20 10.57 3.12
C THR A 37 -24.98 10.44 4.63
N HIS A 38 -25.49 9.38 5.28
CA HIS A 38 -25.19 9.10 6.69
C HIS A 38 -25.09 7.60 6.93
N ILE A 39 -23.89 7.09 7.22
CA ILE A 39 -23.77 5.82 7.94
C ILE A 39 -24.07 6.13 9.41
N GLN A 40 -25.36 6.26 9.77
CA GLN A 40 -25.74 6.16 11.18
C GLN A 40 -25.69 4.68 11.58
N SER A 41 -24.50 4.17 11.87
CA SER A 41 -24.39 2.91 12.59
C SER A 41 -24.79 3.16 14.06
N LYS A 42 -26.04 2.85 14.39
CA LYS A 42 -26.49 2.81 15.78
C LYS A 42 -26.08 1.48 16.41
N LEU A 43 -25.54 1.61 17.63
CA LEU A 43 -25.38 0.61 18.70
C LEU A 43 -24.21 -0.38 18.61
N PHE A 44 -23.12 -0.03 19.29
CA PHE A 44 -22.44 -0.94 20.22
C PHE A 44 -22.53 -0.29 21.60
N ALA A 45 -22.95 -1.02 22.63
CA ALA A 45 -22.83 -0.57 24.02
C ALA A 45 -21.51 -1.12 24.59
N ALA A 46 -20.71 -0.24 25.21
CA ALA A 46 -19.45 -0.53 25.93
C ALA A 46 -18.18 -0.73 25.08
N ILE A 47 -17.92 0.16 24.12
CA ILE A 47 -16.60 0.30 23.50
C ILE A 47 -15.87 1.53 24.03
N THR A 48 -14.62 1.34 24.45
CA THR A 48 -13.68 2.42 24.80
C THR A 48 -13.37 3.28 23.57
N SER A 49 -12.91 4.52 23.77
CA SER A 49 -12.44 5.38 22.68
C SER A 49 -11.33 4.73 21.84
N LEU A 50 -10.50 3.88 22.45
CA LEU A 50 -9.48 3.09 21.75
C LEU A 50 -10.09 2.03 20.82
N GLN A 51 -11.09 1.28 21.27
CA GLN A 51 -11.78 0.30 20.43
C GLN A 51 -12.56 0.96 19.29
N CYS A 52 -13.15 2.14 19.53
CA CYS A 52 -13.78 2.96 18.49
C CYS A 52 -12.77 3.39 17.40
N ARG A 53 -11.54 3.73 17.81
CA ARG A 53 -10.44 4.03 16.90
C ARG A 53 -10.00 2.81 16.08
N GLU A 54 -9.73 1.68 16.72
CA GLU A 54 -9.34 0.44 16.03
C GLU A 54 -10.43 -0.01 15.05
N PHE A 55 -11.70 0.13 15.44
CA PHE A 55 -12.84 -0.15 14.56
C PHE A 55 -12.82 0.76 13.33
N CYS A 56 -12.67 2.07 13.49
CA CYS A 56 -12.54 2.98 12.36
C CYS A 56 -11.34 2.63 11.44
N LEU A 57 -10.18 2.29 11.99
CA LEU A 57 -9.00 1.89 11.20
C LEU A 57 -9.18 0.59 10.41
N SER A 58 -10.22 -0.20 10.71
CA SER A 58 -10.60 -1.37 9.92
C SER A 58 -11.44 -1.04 8.67
N PHE A 59 -11.99 0.18 8.57
CA PHE A 59 -12.73 0.65 7.39
C PHE A 59 -11.85 1.54 6.50
N PRO A 60 -11.74 1.26 5.19
CA PRO A 60 -10.87 2.02 4.27
C PRO A 60 -11.30 3.47 4.07
N ASN A 61 -12.56 3.80 4.37
CA ASN A 61 -13.11 5.14 4.20
C ASN A 61 -13.36 5.87 5.52
N CYS A 62 -12.94 5.36 6.69
CA CYS A 62 -13.19 6.08 7.92
C CYS A 62 -12.22 7.27 8.09
N TRP A 63 -12.75 8.48 8.21
CA TRP A 63 -11.99 9.74 8.33
C TRP A 63 -11.97 10.32 9.75
N SER A 64 -13.07 10.17 10.48
CA SER A 64 -13.16 10.65 11.86
C SER A 64 -14.10 9.77 12.67
N ILE A 65 -13.92 9.83 13.99
CA ILE A 65 -14.82 9.21 14.95
C ILE A 65 -15.34 10.26 15.92
N GLU A 66 -16.53 10.04 16.46
CA GLU A 66 -17.03 10.74 17.64
C GLU A 66 -17.42 9.74 18.70
N TRP A 67 -16.91 9.92 19.91
CA TRP A 67 -17.14 8.99 21.01
C TRP A 67 -17.88 9.64 22.17
N SER A 68 -19.08 9.17 22.48
CA SER A 68 -19.93 9.73 23.54
C SER A 68 -19.92 8.91 24.84
N GLY A 69 -18.85 8.17 25.10
CA GLY A 69 -18.71 7.29 26.27
C GLY A 69 -19.26 5.89 26.02
N THR A 70 -20.47 5.79 25.47
CA THR A 70 -21.11 4.50 25.15
C THR A 70 -21.25 4.23 23.67
N PHE A 71 -21.17 5.25 22.81
CA PHE A 71 -21.33 5.10 21.36
C PHE A 71 -20.10 5.55 20.60
N CYS A 72 -19.84 4.89 19.47
CA CYS A 72 -18.83 5.23 18.50
C CYS A 72 -19.51 5.57 17.18
N TYR A 73 -19.42 6.82 16.76
CA TYR A 73 -19.86 7.26 15.43
C TYR A 73 -18.66 7.29 14.51
N VAL A 74 -18.79 6.72 13.32
CA VAL A 74 -17.72 6.60 12.30
C VAL A 74 -18.17 7.41 11.09
N TYR A 75 -17.34 8.33 10.62
CA TYR A 75 -17.67 9.24 9.53
C TYR A 75 -16.81 8.96 8.29
N ASP A 76 -17.44 8.85 7.11
CA ASP A 76 -16.81 8.53 5.81
C ASP A 76 -16.39 9.80 5.01
N THR A 77 -16.96 10.96 5.31
CA THR A 77 -16.82 12.12 4.43
C THR A 77 -15.69 13.07 4.82
N SER A 78 -14.77 13.32 3.88
CA SER A 78 -13.84 14.46 3.89
C SER A 78 -14.52 15.81 3.58
N GLY A 79 -15.81 15.80 3.24
CA GLY A 79 -16.52 16.89 2.57
C GLY A 79 -16.86 18.13 3.40
N GLU A 80 -17.02 18.02 4.73
CA GLU A 80 -17.25 19.20 5.58
C GLU A 80 -16.54 18.98 6.91
N LEU A 81 -15.38 19.61 7.07
CA LEU A 81 -14.78 19.88 8.37
C LEU A 81 -15.69 20.89 9.09
N GLU A 82 -16.84 20.42 9.58
CA GLU A 82 -17.60 21.19 10.57
C GLU A 82 -16.65 21.55 11.72
N ALA A 83 -16.67 22.81 12.13
CA ALA A 83 -15.86 23.30 13.25
C ALA A 83 -16.04 22.39 14.47
N LEU A 84 -14.96 22.19 15.25
CA LEU A 84 -14.93 21.44 16.51
C LEU A 84 -15.95 22.02 17.50
N THR A 85 -17.23 21.70 17.34
CA THR A 85 -18.31 22.10 18.23
C THR A 85 -18.55 21.05 19.32
N THR A 86 -18.01 19.83 19.14
CA THR A 86 -18.05 18.78 20.16
C THR A 86 -16.62 18.37 20.59
N PRO A 87 -16.32 18.34 21.90
CA PRO A 87 -14.99 18.02 22.41
C PRO A 87 -14.56 16.55 22.22
N ASN A 88 -15.42 15.73 21.62
CA ASN A 88 -15.24 14.28 21.52
C ASN A 88 -15.03 13.76 20.08
N LYS A 89 -14.87 14.65 19.11
CA LYS A 89 -14.59 14.30 17.71
C LYS A 89 -13.09 14.17 17.48
N ILE A 90 -12.65 12.98 17.07
CA ILE A 90 -11.24 12.65 16.80
C ILE A 90 -11.11 12.38 15.31
N TYR A 91 -10.32 13.21 14.62
CA TYR A 91 -9.94 12.94 13.24
C TYR A 91 -8.83 11.90 13.21
N LEU A 92 -9.00 10.89 12.37
CA LEU A 92 -8.02 9.83 12.20
C LEU A 92 -7.29 10.12 10.89
N ALA A 93 -5.96 10.22 10.97
CA ALA A 93 -5.15 10.49 9.79
C ALA A 93 -5.43 9.39 8.74
N PRO A 94 -5.76 9.76 7.49
CA PRO A 94 -5.98 8.78 6.45
C PRO A 94 -4.68 7.99 6.26
N HIS A 95 -4.78 6.68 6.46
CA HIS A 95 -3.73 5.68 6.21
C HIS A 95 -2.44 5.87 7.02
N SER A 96 -2.42 5.42 8.28
CA SER A 96 -1.17 5.14 9.00
C SER A 96 -0.48 3.85 8.52
N LYS A 97 -1.17 2.96 7.80
CA LYS A 97 -0.61 1.67 7.35
C LYS A 97 0.30 1.76 6.11
N GLU A 98 0.16 2.81 5.30
CA GLU A 98 0.99 3.01 4.08
C GLU A 98 2.23 3.88 4.37
N LYS A 99 2.25 4.58 5.51
CA LYS A 99 3.34 5.48 5.92
C LYS A 99 4.52 4.77 6.59
N ASP A 100 4.38 3.48 6.89
CA ASP A 100 5.43 2.66 7.51
C ASP A 100 6.55 2.25 6.52
N PHE A 101 6.42 2.57 5.23
CA PHE A 101 7.39 2.24 4.17
C PHE A 101 8.06 3.46 3.53
N VAL A 102 8.00 4.62 4.20
CA VAL A 102 8.63 5.84 3.70
C VAL A 102 10.07 5.89 4.17
N THR A 103 11.03 5.69 3.26
CA THR A 103 12.44 5.92 3.55
C THR A 103 12.86 7.30 3.04
N TRP A 104 13.56 8.05 3.88
CA TRP A 104 14.12 9.36 3.50
C TRP A 104 15.54 9.16 3.01
N LYS A 105 15.83 9.60 1.79
CA LYS A 105 17.15 9.47 1.18
C LYS A 105 17.81 10.84 1.12
N PHE A 106 18.96 10.96 1.76
CA PHE A 106 19.82 12.13 1.61
C PHE A 106 20.37 12.15 0.18
N ARG A 107 20.19 13.27 -0.55
CA ARG A 107 20.72 13.41 -1.92
C ARG A 107 21.89 14.36 -2.05
N GLY A 108 22.17 15.17 -1.03
CA GLY A 108 23.27 16.13 -1.02
C GLY A 108 22.87 17.51 -0.55
N HIS A 109 23.73 18.47 -0.85
CA HIS A 109 23.52 19.88 -0.53
C HIS A 109 22.88 20.62 -1.71
N LEU A 110 22.02 21.59 -1.39
CA LEU A 110 21.32 22.38 -2.40
C LEU A 110 21.46 23.87 -2.14
N LYS A 111 21.83 24.61 -3.19
CA LYS A 111 21.63 26.05 -3.22
C LYS A 111 20.14 26.35 -3.43
N PRO A 112 19.50 27.15 -2.55
CA PRO A 112 18.10 27.50 -2.71
C PRO A 112 17.88 28.22 -4.04
N ASP A 113 16.98 27.68 -4.86
CA ASP A 113 16.39 28.44 -5.95
C ASP A 113 15.07 29.01 -5.42
N ASN A 114 15.03 30.32 -5.20
CA ASN A 114 13.87 31.03 -4.66
C ASN A 114 12.63 30.96 -5.57
N SER A 115 12.76 30.40 -6.79
CA SER A 115 11.66 30.24 -7.74
C SER A 115 10.73 29.04 -7.45
N LEU A 116 11.11 28.13 -6.56
CA LEU A 116 10.27 27.00 -6.17
C LEU A 116 9.42 27.35 -4.93
N LEU A 117 8.10 27.27 -5.08
CA LEU A 117 7.13 27.41 -3.99
C LEU A 117 7.44 26.41 -2.87
N ALA A 118 8.05 26.91 -1.79
CA ALA A 118 8.35 26.15 -0.59
C ALA A 118 7.45 26.62 0.55
N LYS A 119 6.95 25.68 1.37
CA LYS A 119 6.34 26.02 2.66
C LYS A 119 7.42 25.89 3.72
N GLU A 120 7.65 26.95 4.47
CA GLU A 120 8.65 26.96 5.55
C GLU A 120 7.99 26.70 6.90
N ALA A 121 8.67 25.94 7.75
CA ALA A 121 8.29 25.70 9.14
C ALA A 121 9.54 25.68 10.02
N GLU A 122 9.45 26.28 11.21
CA GLU A 122 10.45 26.07 12.24
C GLU A 122 10.30 24.67 12.83
N VAL A 123 11.42 23.96 12.98
CA VAL A 123 11.48 22.59 13.48
C VAL A 123 12.66 22.41 14.41
N VAL A 124 12.55 21.48 15.35
CA VAL A 124 13.65 21.16 16.29
C VAL A 124 14.49 19.97 15.84
N SER A 125 14.06 19.22 14.82
CA SER A 125 14.81 18.06 14.31
C SER A 125 14.43 17.65 12.88
N ASN A 126 15.32 16.89 12.23
CA ASN A 126 15.05 16.27 10.92
C ASN A 126 13.80 15.39 10.97
N LYS A 127 13.64 14.61 12.05
CA LYS A 127 12.45 13.76 12.25
C LYS A 127 11.15 14.55 12.28
N GLU A 128 11.15 15.72 12.92
CA GLU A 128 9.98 16.59 12.95
C GLU A 128 9.71 17.21 11.57
N CYS A 129 10.74 17.65 10.84
CA CYS A 129 10.60 18.14 9.47
C CYS A 129 9.98 17.10 8.54
N PHE A 130 10.48 15.87 8.60
CA PHE A 130 9.94 14.72 7.86
C PHE A 130 8.49 14.46 8.23
N HIS A 131 8.17 14.44 9.52
CA HIS A 131 6.80 14.23 9.98
C HIS A 131 5.87 15.34 9.48
N ARG A 132 6.27 16.62 9.61
CA ARG A 132 5.49 17.76 9.12
C ARG A 132 5.22 17.65 7.64
N CYS A 133 6.24 17.35 6.83
CA CYS A 133 6.09 17.09 5.39
C CYS A 133 5.03 15.99 5.12
N LEU A 134 5.09 14.87 5.83
CA LEU A 134 4.15 13.74 5.66
C LEU A 134 2.74 14.00 6.22
N THR A 135 2.58 14.99 7.09
CA THR A 135 1.29 15.37 7.68
C THR A 135 0.68 16.62 7.05
N GLU A 136 1.44 17.37 6.25
CA GLU A 136 0.98 18.59 5.59
C GLU A 136 0.16 18.27 4.33
N TYR A 137 -1.11 17.96 4.58
CA TYR A 137 -2.07 17.50 3.57
C TYR A 137 -2.39 18.53 2.50
N HIS A 138 -2.41 19.83 2.82
CA HIS A 138 -2.68 20.90 1.84
C HIS A 138 -1.52 21.18 0.90
N PHE A 139 -0.31 20.84 1.32
CA PHE A 139 0.89 21.18 0.57
C PHE A 139 1.41 20.01 -0.27
N HIS A 140 0.99 18.75 -0.03
CA HIS A 140 1.51 17.55 -0.72
C HIS A 140 3.05 17.57 -0.82
N CYS A 141 3.70 17.72 0.32
CA CYS A 141 5.16 17.75 0.40
C CYS A 141 5.76 16.43 -0.13
N ARG A 142 6.83 16.51 -0.93
CA ARG A 142 7.56 15.40 -1.58
C ARG A 142 9.05 15.36 -1.25
N SER A 143 9.61 16.51 -0.92
CA SER A 143 11.00 16.65 -0.51
C SER A 143 11.13 17.77 0.52
N VAL A 144 12.19 17.73 1.31
CA VAL A 144 12.50 18.75 2.29
C VAL A 144 13.95 19.20 2.17
N ILE A 145 14.18 20.48 2.47
CA ILE A 145 15.50 21.03 2.74
C ILE A 145 15.51 21.49 4.19
N ILE A 146 16.52 21.09 4.94
CA ILE A 146 16.70 21.53 6.32
C ILE A 146 17.82 22.56 6.33
N ARG A 147 17.47 23.82 6.61
CA ARG A 147 18.43 24.92 6.73
C ARG A 147 18.80 25.15 8.19
N ASN A 148 20.11 25.32 8.45
CA ASN A 148 20.66 25.71 9.75
C ASN A 148 20.17 24.86 10.95
N ASN A 149 19.79 23.60 10.73
CA ASN A 149 19.19 22.69 11.72
C ASN A 149 17.88 23.17 12.39
N SER A 150 17.26 24.25 11.92
CA SER A 150 16.07 24.83 12.57
C SER A 150 14.92 25.15 11.62
N THR A 151 15.18 25.18 10.30
CA THR A 151 14.16 25.58 9.31
C THR A 151 13.93 24.45 8.32
N CYS A 152 12.70 23.94 8.29
CA CYS A 152 12.22 22.94 7.36
C CYS A 152 11.55 23.62 6.17
N CYS A 153 12.18 23.56 5.01
CA CYS A 153 11.60 23.99 3.75
C CYS A 153 11.01 22.77 3.05
N MET A 154 9.69 22.71 2.96
CA MET A 154 8.96 21.64 2.30
C MET A 154 8.70 22.00 0.84
N PHE A 155 8.86 21.04 -0.08
CA PHE A 155 8.63 21.23 -1.52
C PHE A 155 7.66 20.20 -2.09
N ARG A 156 6.87 20.59 -3.09
CA ARG A 156 5.91 19.73 -3.82
C ARG A 156 6.55 18.81 -4.86
N VAL A 157 7.80 19.07 -5.24
CA VAL A 157 8.47 18.40 -6.35
C VAL A 157 9.73 17.69 -5.86
N LYS A 158 10.07 16.56 -6.48
CA LYS A 158 11.42 15.99 -6.40
C LYS A 158 12.32 16.81 -7.32
N LYS A 159 13.50 17.21 -6.85
CA LYS A 159 14.51 17.85 -7.71
C LYS A 159 15.25 16.76 -8.49
N GLU A 160 15.46 16.99 -9.79
CA GLU A 160 16.16 16.03 -10.67
C GLU A 160 17.58 15.75 -10.19
N GLU A 161 17.98 14.48 -10.23
CA GLU A 161 19.36 14.04 -10.03
C GLU A 161 20.28 14.75 -11.04
N GLY A 162 21.29 15.48 -10.54
CA GLY A 162 22.26 16.20 -11.38
C GLY A 162 22.25 17.74 -11.28
N LYS A 163 21.27 18.35 -10.61
CA LYS A 163 21.25 19.81 -10.31
C LYS A 163 21.69 20.13 -8.87
N PHE A 164 22.42 19.23 -8.25
CA PHE A 164 22.97 19.42 -6.90
C PHE A 164 24.32 20.14 -7.02
N ASP A 165 24.44 21.26 -6.32
CA ASP A 165 25.70 22.00 -6.23
C ASP A 165 26.55 21.33 -5.15
N THR A 166 27.80 20.98 -5.45
CA THR A 166 28.72 20.42 -4.47
C THR A 166 29.30 21.49 -3.54
N SER A 167 28.86 22.75 -3.66
CA SER A 167 29.31 23.82 -2.78
C SER A 167 28.82 23.65 -1.34
N THR A 168 29.67 24.06 -0.40
CA THR A 168 29.68 23.75 1.05
C THR A 168 28.54 24.35 1.88
N THR A 169 27.38 24.63 1.30
CA THR A 169 26.22 25.08 2.08
C THR A 169 25.69 23.94 2.94
N SER A 170 25.45 24.21 4.23
CA SER A 170 24.99 23.26 5.25
C SER A 170 23.56 22.73 5.07
N ASP A 171 22.91 23.06 3.96
CA ASP A 171 21.52 22.71 3.72
C ASP A 171 21.43 21.24 3.27
N GLU A 172 20.75 20.41 4.05
CA GLU A 172 20.59 19.00 3.74
C GLU A 172 19.29 18.78 2.97
N TYR A 173 19.37 18.20 1.77
CA TYR A 173 18.20 17.81 0.99
C TYR A 173 17.86 16.34 1.18
N TYR A 174 16.59 16.10 1.48
CA TYR A 174 16.01 14.77 1.57
C TYR A 174 14.79 14.69 0.65
N ASP A 175 14.73 13.64 -0.17
CA ASP A 175 13.48 13.20 -0.78
C ASP A 175 13.02 11.93 -0.06
N TYR A 176 11.70 11.74 0.04
CA TYR A 176 11.22 10.43 0.47
C TYR A 176 10.98 9.54 -0.75
N VAL A 177 11.42 8.31 -0.61
CA VAL A 177 11.17 7.23 -1.55
C VAL A 177 10.09 6.38 -0.92
N THR A 178 8.94 6.32 -1.59
CA THR A 178 7.93 5.30 -1.33
C THR A 178 8.39 4.06 -2.08
N ASP A 179 8.97 3.09 -1.39
CA ASP A 179 9.25 1.79 -2.00
C ASP A 179 7.91 1.21 -2.49
N GLY A 180 7.78 0.98 -3.80
CA GLY A 180 6.67 0.20 -4.33
C GLY A 180 5.39 0.95 -4.71
N ALA A 181 5.32 2.27 -4.64
CA ALA A 181 4.17 3.00 -5.20
C ALA A 181 4.39 3.26 -6.70
N LEU A 182 3.33 3.09 -7.51
CA LEU A 182 3.29 3.64 -8.86
C LEU A 182 3.68 5.12 -8.78
N GLU A 183 4.84 5.47 -9.33
CA GLU A 183 5.35 6.85 -9.21
C GLU A 183 4.66 7.73 -10.24
N TRP A 184 3.79 8.59 -9.73
CA TRP A 184 3.28 9.72 -10.49
C TRP A 184 4.36 10.79 -10.58
N THR A 185 4.88 11.01 -11.78
CA THR A 185 5.77 12.15 -12.03
C THR A 185 4.92 13.35 -12.36
N SER A 186 5.10 14.42 -11.57
CA SER A 186 4.43 15.69 -11.83
C SER A 186 5.15 16.42 -12.96
N TYR A 187 4.41 16.79 -13.98
CA TYR A 187 4.85 17.68 -15.04
C TYR A 187 4.07 18.99 -14.91
N LYS A 188 4.78 20.12 -14.89
CA LYS A 188 4.15 21.42 -15.10
C LYS A 188 3.85 21.58 -16.60
N VAL A 189 2.86 20.83 -17.09
CA VAL A 189 2.38 20.96 -18.47
C VAL A 189 1.17 21.87 -18.47
N THR A 190 1.28 22.89 -19.31
CA THR A 190 0.43 24.06 -19.24
C THR A 190 -0.66 24.04 -20.31
N LYS A 191 -0.48 23.26 -21.39
CA LYS A 191 -1.55 22.92 -22.32
C LYS A 191 -1.21 21.68 -23.12
N LEU A 192 -1.98 20.61 -22.96
CA LEU A 192 -1.87 19.41 -23.81
C LEU A 192 -2.77 19.63 -25.04
N THR A 193 -2.27 20.34 -26.05
CA THR A 193 -2.97 20.50 -27.33
C THR A 193 -3.05 19.16 -28.06
N GLY A 194 -4.26 18.66 -28.29
CA GLY A 194 -4.49 17.39 -29.01
C GLY A 194 -4.64 16.17 -28.10
N GLN A 195 -4.50 16.31 -26.78
CA GLN A 195 -4.90 15.23 -25.87
C GLN A 195 -6.42 15.16 -25.78
N SER A 196 -6.97 14.00 -26.15
CA SER A 196 -8.31 13.62 -25.77
C SER A 196 -8.29 13.14 -24.32
N PHE A 197 -8.84 13.96 -23.41
CA PHE A 197 -9.27 13.46 -22.11
C PHE A 197 -10.56 12.68 -22.33
N TYR A 198 -10.58 11.41 -21.95
CA TYR A 198 -11.75 10.56 -22.15
C TYR A 198 -12.67 10.56 -20.93
N SER A 199 -12.16 10.96 -19.76
CA SER A 199 -12.92 11.03 -18.51
C SER A 199 -12.57 12.31 -17.75
N SER A 200 -13.58 12.92 -17.13
CA SER A 200 -13.45 14.12 -16.30
C SER A 200 -14.37 13.98 -15.10
N THR A 201 -13.84 14.19 -13.90
CA THR A 201 -14.57 14.14 -12.63
C THR A 201 -14.24 15.36 -11.79
N SER A 202 -15.21 15.88 -11.07
CA SER A 202 -15.06 17.02 -10.16
C SER A 202 -15.37 16.56 -8.74
N GLY A 203 -14.91 17.31 -7.74
CA GLY A 203 -15.10 17.00 -6.32
C GLY A 203 -14.18 15.88 -5.81
N VAL A 204 -13.08 15.57 -6.50
CA VAL A 204 -12.18 14.47 -6.13
C VAL A 204 -10.84 15.00 -5.66
N THR A 205 -10.16 14.27 -4.78
CA THR A 205 -8.78 14.59 -4.40
C THR A 205 -7.79 14.12 -5.48
N LEU A 206 -6.55 14.61 -5.43
CA LEU A 206 -5.49 14.15 -6.32
C LEU A 206 -5.25 12.64 -6.20
N GLU A 207 -5.26 12.09 -4.98
CA GLU A 207 -5.10 10.65 -4.75
C GLU A 207 -6.26 9.86 -5.33
N ARG A 208 -7.50 10.37 -5.22
CA ARG A 208 -8.66 9.74 -5.85
C ARG A 208 -8.56 9.83 -7.38
N CYS A 209 -8.03 10.92 -7.91
CA CYS A 209 -7.76 11.08 -9.33
C CYS A 209 -6.76 10.03 -9.86
N PHE A 210 -5.63 9.85 -9.17
CA PHE A 210 -4.67 8.78 -9.47
C PHE A 210 -5.32 7.41 -9.41
N ARG A 211 -6.13 7.15 -8.38
CA ARG A 211 -6.83 5.88 -8.23
C ARG A 211 -7.80 5.62 -9.38
N ASN A 212 -8.59 6.62 -9.77
CA ASN A 212 -9.51 6.51 -10.90
C ASN A 212 -8.76 6.16 -12.19
N CYS A 213 -7.56 6.71 -12.40
CA CYS A 213 -6.71 6.37 -13.54
C CYS A 213 -6.22 4.92 -13.48
N MET A 214 -5.74 4.47 -12.32
CA MET A 214 -5.22 3.10 -12.13
C MET A 214 -6.33 2.04 -12.18
N GLU A 215 -7.53 2.38 -11.72
CA GLU A 215 -8.71 1.51 -11.73
C GLU A 215 -9.41 1.49 -13.11
N ASP A 216 -9.14 2.45 -14.00
CA ASP A 216 -9.69 2.44 -15.35
C ASP A 216 -8.97 1.43 -16.25
N THR A 217 -9.48 0.20 -16.19
CA THR A 217 -9.04 -0.91 -17.03
C THR A 217 -9.53 -0.80 -18.47
N SER A 218 -10.48 0.10 -18.78
CA SER A 218 -11.14 0.16 -20.08
C SER A 218 -10.34 0.95 -21.12
N THR A 219 -9.58 1.94 -20.67
CA THR A 219 -8.91 2.90 -21.55
C THR A 219 -7.38 2.89 -21.47
N GLN A 220 -6.78 2.13 -20.55
CA GLN A 220 -5.33 2.16 -20.27
C GLN A 220 -4.86 3.59 -19.95
N CYS A 221 -5.40 4.16 -18.88
CA CYS A 221 -5.01 5.49 -18.42
C CYS A 221 -3.48 5.59 -18.22
N MET A 222 -2.85 6.58 -18.87
CA MET A 222 -1.40 6.80 -18.81
C MET A 222 -1.03 8.11 -18.11
N SER A 223 -1.92 9.10 -18.13
CA SER A 223 -1.69 10.38 -17.46
C SER A 223 -3.00 10.95 -16.89
N VAL A 224 -2.86 11.79 -15.86
CA VAL A 224 -3.95 12.55 -15.28
C VAL A 224 -3.62 14.04 -15.28
N ARG A 225 -4.66 14.87 -15.40
CA ARG A 225 -4.58 16.29 -15.14
C ARG A 225 -5.44 16.61 -13.93
N TYR A 226 -4.86 17.30 -12.95
CA TYR A 226 -5.56 17.67 -11.73
C TYR A 226 -5.46 19.17 -11.50
N ASN A 227 -6.61 19.83 -11.40
CA ASN A 227 -6.69 21.24 -11.07
C ASN A 227 -6.93 21.39 -9.56
N SER A 228 -5.92 21.85 -8.82
CA SER A 228 -6.03 22.11 -7.38
C SER A 228 -6.56 23.52 -7.07
N THR A 229 -6.59 24.42 -8.05
CA THR A 229 -6.90 25.85 -7.86
C THR A 229 -8.39 26.17 -7.94
N ASP A 230 -9.19 25.29 -8.51
CA ASP A 230 -10.63 25.52 -8.70
C ASP A 230 -11.49 25.22 -7.45
N HIS A 231 -10.86 24.86 -6.33
CA HIS A 231 -11.50 24.36 -5.09
C HIS A 231 -12.40 23.13 -5.25
N GLN A 232 -12.61 22.66 -6.48
CA GLN A 232 -13.46 21.54 -6.82
C GLN A 232 -12.62 20.29 -7.09
N GLY A 233 -11.32 20.38 -7.33
CA GLY A 233 -10.48 19.21 -7.58
C GLY A 233 -10.88 18.51 -8.87
N HIS A 234 -10.87 19.24 -10.00
CA HIS A 234 -11.14 18.63 -11.29
C HIS A 234 -10.02 17.66 -11.69
N CYS A 235 -10.39 16.41 -11.92
CA CYS A 235 -9.55 15.33 -12.38
C CYS A 235 -9.92 14.93 -13.80
N GLN A 236 -8.96 14.94 -14.72
CA GLN A 236 -9.13 14.50 -16.10
C GLN A 236 -8.17 13.35 -16.38
N LEU A 237 -8.65 12.29 -17.03
CA LEU A 237 -7.87 11.10 -17.35
C LEU A 237 -7.53 11.05 -18.84
N SER A 238 -6.31 10.64 -19.18
CA SER A 238 -5.83 10.53 -20.56
C SER A 238 -5.08 9.22 -20.81
N THR A 239 -5.19 8.71 -22.04
CA THR A 239 -4.47 7.53 -22.53
C THR A 239 -3.11 7.87 -23.13
N GLN A 240 -2.73 9.15 -23.16
CA GLN A 240 -1.50 9.60 -23.78
C GLN A 240 -0.40 9.83 -22.73
N SER A 241 0.82 9.41 -23.07
CA SER A 241 2.05 9.70 -22.33
C SER A 241 2.39 11.21 -22.42
N LEU A 242 2.95 11.77 -21.34
CA LEU A 242 3.45 13.16 -21.31
C LEU A 242 4.92 13.25 -21.74
N SER A 243 5.70 12.18 -21.55
CA SER A 243 7.13 12.11 -21.83
C SER A 243 7.51 12.29 -23.31
N GLY A 244 6.59 12.06 -24.25
CA GLY A 244 6.85 12.14 -25.70
C GLY A 244 6.62 13.51 -26.36
N ASN A 245 6.00 14.49 -25.67
CA ASN A 245 5.49 15.72 -26.29
C ASN A 245 6.09 16.99 -25.67
N GLN A 246 7.42 17.14 -25.69
CA GLN A 246 8.10 18.29 -25.08
C GLN A 246 7.99 19.61 -25.87
N GLU A 247 7.53 19.61 -27.12
CA GLU A 247 7.64 20.78 -28.02
C GLU A 247 6.57 21.88 -27.87
N LEU A 248 5.55 21.74 -27.01
CA LEU A 248 4.54 22.79 -26.83
C LEU A 248 4.20 23.05 -25.36
N LEU A 249 5.01 23.90 -24.71
CA LEU A 249 4.78 24.39 -23.35
C LEU A 249 4.57 25.92 -23.40
N THR A 250 3.33 26.39 -23.26
CA THR A 250 3.00 27.81 -23.01
C THR A 250 2.27 27.94 -21.68
N HIS A 251 2.74 28.79 -20.77
CA HIS A 251 2.36 28.84 -19.35
C HIS A 251 0.86 29.09 -19.05
N ASP A 252 0.22 28.14 -18.37
CA ASP A 252 -1.03 28.25 -17.63
C ASP A 252 -0.78 27.58 -16.27
N LEU A 253 -0.85 28.38 -15.19
CA LEU A 253 -0.38 28.02 -13.86
C LEU A 253 -1.43 27.28 -13.01
N SER A 254 -2.59 26.97 -13.58
CA SER A 254 -3.77 26.55 -12.81
C SER A 254 -3.90 25.04 -12.58
N ALA A 255 -3.29 24.19 -13.40
CA ALA A 255 -3.45 22.75 -13.31
C ALA A 255 -2.11 22.01 -13.39
N ASP A 256 -1.94 21.03 -12.51
CA ASP A 256 -0.79 20.13 -12.52
C ASP A 256 -1.13 18.90 -13.36
N SER A 257 -0.22 18.49 -14.25
CA SER A 257 -0.36 17.24 -15.01
C SER A 257 0.57 16.19 -14.40
N TYR A 258 0.13 14.95 -14.37
CA TYR A 258 0.88 13.85 -13.81
C TYR A 258 0.88 12.71 -14.81
N GLU A 259 2.05 12.16 -15.08
CA GLU A 259 2.15 10.92 -15.83
C GLU A 259 2.34 9.77 -14.86
N LEU A 260 1.67 8.66 -15.13
CA LEU A 260 2.05 7.40 -14.56
C LEU A 260 3.39 7.05 -15.18
N VAL A 261 4.48 7.39 -14.52
CA VAL A 261 5.75 6.81 -14.91
C VAL A 261 5.62 5.36 -14.52
N GLN A 262 5.53 4.51 -15.53
CA GLN A 262 5.72 3.09 -15.34
C GLN A 262 7.06 2.99 -14.65
N THR A 263 7.02 2.77 -13.33
CA THR A 263 8.22 2.52 -12.55
C THR A 263 8.81 1.32 -13.25
N ILE A 264 9.88 1.55 -14.01
CA ILE A 264 10.80 0.52 -14.41
C ILE A 264 11.35 0.07 -13.07
N TRP A 265 10.63 -0.85 -12.44
CA TRP A 265 11.11 -1.56 -11.27
C TRP A 265 12.45 -2.10 -11.75
N PRO A 266 13.57 -1.64 -11.16
CA PRO A 266 14.86 -2.11 -11.61
C PRO A 266 14.75 -3.63 -11.55
N LYS A 267 15.14 -4.28 -12.65
CA LYS A 267 15.52 -5.70 -12.62
C LYS A 267 16.72 -5.75 -11.67
N GLY A 268 16.44 -5.70 -10.38
CA GLY A 268 17.46 -5.62 -9.35
C GLY A 268 18.14 -6.98 -9.22
N ASP A 269 18.85 -7.18 -8.11
CA ASP A 269 19.65 -8.38 -7.84
C ASP A 269 18.78 -9.61 -7.50
N CYS A 270 17.76 -9.86 -8.31
CA CYS A 270 16.98 -11.09 -8.27
C CYS A 270 17.70 -12.19 -9.05
N ILE A 271 17.36 -13.44 -8.70
CA ILE A 271 18.01 -14.72 -9.07
C ILE A 271 18.57 -14.80 -10.52
N ASP A 272 17.92 -14.18 -11.51
CA ASP A 272 18.35 -14.20 -12.91
C ASP A 272 18.09 -12.88 -13.68
N GLY A 273 17.79 -11.78 -12.97
CA GLY A 273 17.42 -10.49 -13.58
C GLY A 273 16.09 -10.49 -14.38
N THR A 274 15.34 -11.59 -14.39
CA THR A 274 14.02 -11.68 -15.03
C THR A 274 12.87 -11.54 -14.05
N TRP A 275 13.16 -11.48 -12.75
CA TRP A 275 12.17 -11.19 -11.70
C TRP A 275 12.15 -9.69 -11.41
N THR A 276 10.98 -9.22 -10.99
CA THR A 276 10.79 -7.84 -10.55
C THR A 276 11.10 -7.73 -9.06
N GLN A 277 12.10 -6.93 -8.69
CA GLN A 277 12.41 -6.69 -7.28
C GLN A 277 11.45 -5.68 -6.68
N ARG A 278 10.96 -5.96 -5.47
CA ARG A 278 10.27 -4.99 -4.62
C ARG A 278 10.62 -5.21 -3.15
N GLY A 279 11.28 -4.21 -2.57
CA GLY A 279 11.87 -4.31 -1.24
C GLY A 279 12.87 -5.47 -1.16
N ARG A 280 12.64 -6.37 -0.20
CA ARG A 280 13.49 -7.55 0.05
C ARG A 280 13.03 -8.81 -0.71
N TYR A 281 12.06 -8.65 -1.61
CA TYR A 281 11.44 -9.77 -2.31
C TYR A 281 11.56 -9.60 -3.82
N CYS A 282 11.59 -10.73 -4.51
CA CYS A 282 11.57 -10.84 -5.95
C CYS A 282 10.26 -11.51 -6.37
N TYR A 283 9.61 -10.97 -7.39
CA TYR A 283 8.31 -11.44 -7.85
C TYR A 283 8.34 -11.79 -9.33
N LYS A 284 7.62 -12.84 -9.70
CA LYS A 284 7.45 -13.22 -11.10
C LYS A 284 6.12 -13.93 -11.32
N ALA A 285 5.39 -13.48 -12.34
CA ALA A 285 4.18 -14.15 -12.81
C ALA A 285 4.58 -15.19 -13.86
N PHE A 286 4.03 -16.40 -13.73
CA PHE A 286 4.22 -17.48 -14.67
C PHE A 286 2.88 -17.85 -15.28
N TYR A 287 2.87 -17.98 -16.61
CA TYR A 287 1.72 -18.42 -17.39
C TYR A 287 2.05 -19.74 -18.06
N SER A 288 1.29 -20.78 -17.76
CA SER A 288 1.48 -22.14 -18.28
C SER A 288 0.13 -22.77 -18.56
N SER A 289 0.12 -24.01 -19.08
CA SER A 289 -1.10 -24.81 -19.09
C SER A 289 -1.69 -24.87 -17.68
N GLN A 290 -3.02 -24.94 -17.59
CA GLN A 290 -3.78 -24.93 -16.34
C GLN A 290 -3.15 -25.89 -15.31
N THR A 291 -2.81 -25.36 -14.14
CA THR A 291 -2.13 -26.12 -13.08
C THR A 291 -2.94 -26.04 -11.78
N ALA A 292 -2.93 -27.11 -11.00
CA ALA A 292 -3.57 -27.14 -9.69
C ALA A 292 -2.80 -26.27 -8.69
N PHE A 293 -3.46 -25.82 -7.62
CA PHE A 293 -2.83 -24.95 -6.61
C PHE A 293 -1.55 -25.56 -6.02
N ASP A 294 -1.60 -26.82 -5.61
CA ASP A 294 -0.44 -27.51 -5.02
C ASP A 294 0.71 -27.70 -6.02
N ALA A 295 0.38 -27.89 -7.30
CA ALA A 295 1.37 -27.94 -8.37
C ALA A 295 1.99 -26.56 -8.60
N ALA A 296 1.17 -25.50 -8.68
CA ALA A 296 1.64 -24.12 -8.78
C ALA A 296 2.59 -23.75 -7.62
N ARG A 297 2.23 -24.17 -6.40
CA ARG A 297 3.05 -23.99 -5.21
C ARG A 297 4.38 -24.72 -5.32
N SER A 298 4.34 -26.01 -5.66
CA SER A 298 5.53 -26.85 -5.82
C SER A 298 6.46 -26.27 -6.88
N GLU A 299 5.91 -25.77 -7.98
CA GLU A 299 6.66 -25.08 -9.02
C GLU A 299 7.31 -23.80 -8.49
N CYS A 300 6.60 -22.93 -7.77
CA CYS A 300 7.22 -21.77 -7.14
C CYS A 300 8.33 -22.15 -6.14
N GLN A 301 8.14 -23.21 -5.35
CA GLN A 301 9.13 -23.69 -4.38
C GLN A 301 10.37 -24.25 -5.06
N SER A 302 10.22 -24.88 -6.23
CA SER A 302 11.33 -25.39 -7.03
C SER A 302 12.27 -24.29 -7.58
N LEU A 303 11.83 -23.02 -7.56
CA LEU A 303 12.62 -21.86 -7.93
C LEU A 303 13.47 -21.31 -6.77
N SER A 304 13.40 -21.93 -5.59
CA SER A 304 14.28 -21.58 -4.46
C SER A 304 15.74 -21.90 -4.82
N THR A 305 16.65 -21.07 -4.33
CA THR A 305 18.10 -21.28 -4.44
C THR A 305 18.71 -21.41 -3.05
N ASP A 306 20.01 -21.69 -2.96
CA ASP A 306 20.71 -21.68 -1.66
C ASP A 306 20.62 -20.31 -0.95
N GLU A 307 20.41 -19.24 -1.71
CA GLU A 307 20.36 -17.85 -1.24
C GLU A 307 18.94 -17.28 -1.14
N SER A 308 17.92 -18.03 -1.58
CA SER A 308 16.56 -17.51 -1.62
C SER A 308 15.50 -18.60 -1.46
N ARG A 309 14.43 -18.26 -0.74
CA ARG A 309 13.26 -19.14 -0.59
C ARG A 309 12.10 -18.57 -1.38
N SER A 310 11.56 -19.36 -2.30
CA SER A 310 10.42 -19.00 -3.14
C SER A 310 9.17 -19.79 -2.76
N ASP A 311 8.01 -19.14 -2.78
CA ASP A 311 6.68 -19.77 -2.64
C ASP A 311 5.65 -18.93 -3.43
N LEU A 312 4.37 -19.30 -3.41
CA LEU A 312 3.31 -18.46 -3.95
C LEU A 312 3.24 -17.14 -3.18
N VAL A 313 2.95 -16.06 -3.91
CA VAL A 313 3.00 -14.70 -3.38
C VAL A 313 2.01 -14.48 -2.23
N SER A 314 2.49 -13.96 -1.11
CA SER A 314 1.61 -13.28 -0.16
C SER A 314 1.43 -11.84 -0.56
N ILE A 315 0.20 -11.37 -0.42
CA ILE A 315 -0.18 -10.08 -0.98
C ILE A 315 -0.55 -9.13 0.14
N GLU A 316 0.46 -8.47 0.67
CA GLU A 316 0.29 -7.16 1.32
C GLU A 316 0.13 -6.05 0.25
N GLU A 317 0.44 -6.33 -1.02
CA GLU A 317 0.62 -5.35 -2.10
C GLU A 317 -0.20 -5.69 -3.36
N ALA A 318 -1.52 -5.82 -3.22
CA ALA A 318 -2.41 -6.37 -4.25
C ALA A 318 -2.37 -5.65 -5.59
N LEU A 319 -2.20 -4.33 -5.56
CA LEU A 319 -2.09 -3.52 -6.76
C LEU A 319 -0.82 -3.83 -7.56
N PHE A 320 0.30 -4.11 -6.88
CA PHE A 320 1.54 -4.45 -7.57
C PHE A 320 1.51 -5.84 -8.17
N VAL A 321 0.97 -6.83 -7.45
CA VAL A 321 0.83 -8.18 -8.02
C VAL A 321 -0.09 -8.16 -9.24
N ALA A 322 -1.21 -7.44 -9.17
CA ALA A 322 -2.07 -7.21 -10.31
C ALA A 322 -1.33 -6.56 -11.50
N HIS A 323 -0.55 -5.51 -11.24
CA HIS A 323 0.24 -4.85 -12.27
C HIS A 323 1.31 -5.77 -12.87
N LEU A 324 2.06 -6.48 -12.03
CA LEU A 324 3.09 -7.45 -12.43
C LEU A 324 2.53 -8.53 -13.35
N ILE A 325 1.37 -9.07 -12.99
CA ILE A 325 0.64 -10.03 -13.80
C ILE A 325 0.37 -9.42 -15.17
N ARG A 326 -0.22 -8.23 -15.25
CA ARG A 326 -0.54 -7.57 -16.53
C ARG A 326 0.68 -7.26 -17.38
N SER A 327 1.79 -6.82 -16.76
CA SER A 327 3.02 -6.49 -17.49
C SER A 327 3.73 -7.71 -18.08
N GLU A 328 3.63 -8.85 -17.41
CA GLU A 328 4.25 -10.12 -17.85
C GLU A 328 3.31 -10.98 -18.73
N GLN A 329 2.05 -10.56 -18.91
CA GLN A 329 1.08 -11.32 -19.68
C GLN A 329 1.38 -11.22 -21.18
N THR A 330 1.92 -12.29 -21.75
CA THR A 330 2.16 -12.41 -23.20
C THR A 330 0.97 -12.96 -23.97
N VAL A 331 -0.05 -13.47 -23.27
CA VAL A 331 -1.19 -14.19 -23.86
C VAL A 331 -2.46 -13.34 -23.83
N THR A 332 -3.03 -13.08 -25.01
CA THR A 332 -4.22 -12.25 -25.27
C THR A 332 -5.56 -12.84 -24.80
N ALA A 333 -5.54 -13.90 -23.99
CA ALA A 333 -6.76 -14.61 -23.61
C ALA A 333 -7.40 -14.00 -22.36
N TYR A 334 -8.70 -13.71 -22.51
CA TYR A 334 -9.49 -12.77 -21.71
C TYR A 334 -9.90 -13.22 -20.30
N LEU A 335 -9.54 -14.42 -19.82
CA LEU A 335 -10.18 -15.00 -18.63
C LEU A 335 -9.27 -15.91 -17.81
N PHE A 336 -8.02 -15.48 -17.57
CA PHE A 336 -7.15 -16.23 -16.67
C PHE A 336 -7.04 -15.54 -15.31
N GLY A 337 -7.13 -16.33 -14.26
CA GLY A 337 -6.68 -15.98 -12.92
C GLY A 337 -5.30 -16.57 -12.65
N CYS A 338 -4.63 -16.03 -11.64
CA CYS A 338 -3.36 -16.54 -11.15
C CYS A 338 -3.50 -17.02 -9.71
N TRP A 339 -2.95 -18.19 -9.40
CA TRP A 339 -2.82 -18.66 -8.02
C TRP A 339 -1.92 -17.73 -7.20
N ILE A 340 -2.33 -17.48 -5.95
CA ILE A 340 -1.61 -16.69 -4.95
C ILE A 340 -1.50 -17.50 -3.66
N GLY A 341 -0.62 -17.11 -2.75
CA GLY A 341 -0.27 -17.91 -1.57
C GLY A 341 -1.27 -17.87 -0.42
N LEU A 342 -2.54 -17.60 -0.66
CA LEU A 342 -3.58 -17.55 0.37
C LEU A 342 -4.45 -18.81 0.29
N GLU A 343 -4.50 -19.55 1.40
CA GLU A 343 -5.37 -20.71 1.54
C GLU A 343 -6.16 -20.63 2.85
N ARG A 344 -7.34 -21.26 2.86
CA ARG A 344 -8.12 -21.51 4.06
C ARG A 344 -8.02 -22.98 4.38
N THR A 345 -7.67 -23.31 5.62
CA THR A 345 -7.67 -24.67 6.14
C THR A 345 -8.29 -24.64 7.53
N ASN A 346 -9.21 -25.55 7.85
CA ASN A 346 -9.89 -25.60 9.15
C ASN A 346 -10.53 -24.26 9.54
N SER A 347 -11.23 -23.62 8.61
CA SER A 347 -11.86 -22.31 8.76
C SER A 347 -10.94 -21.09 8.89
N GLU A 348 -9.62 -21.26 8.95
CA GLU A 348 -8.67 -20.14 9.09
C GLU A 348 -7.96 -19.82 7.78
N TRP A 349 -7.94 -18.53 7.40
CA TRP A 349 -7.16 -18.03 6.28
C TRP A 349 -5.72 -17.82 6.69
N ARG A 350 -4.77 -18.31 5.91
CA ARG A 350 -3.34 -18.14 6.15
C ARG A 350 -2.57 -17.90 4.86
N TRP A 351 -1.56 -17.04 4.93
CA TRP A 351 -0.56 -16.96 3.89
C TRP A 351 0.44 -18.10 4.02
N LEU A 352 0.83 -18.70 2.89
CA LEU A 352 1.77 -19.82 2.85
C LEU A 352 3.19 -19.45 3.33
N ASP A 353 3.54 -18.16 3.28
CA ASP A 353 4.81 -17.65 3.79
C ASP A 353 4.75 -17.22 5.27
N GLY A 354 3.62 -17.41 5.94
CA GLY A 354 3.43 -17.12 7.37
C GLY A 354 3.11 -15.67 7.70
N ASN A 355 2.95 -14.79 6.71
CA ASN A 355 2.50 -13.42 6.96
C ASN A 355 1.08 -13.39 7.54
N PRO A 356 0.76 -12.39 8.39
CA PRO A 356 -0.57 -12.26 8.97
C PRO A 356 -1.65 -12.03 7.90
N SER A 357 -2.77 -12.73 8.02
CA SER A 357 -3.91 -12.64 7.09
C SER A 357 -4.94 -11.61 7.58
N ASN A 358 -4.78 -10.34 7.20
CA ASN A 358 -5.77 -9.28 7.49
C ASN A 358 -6.52 -8.80 6.24
N PHE A 359 -6.59 -9.63 5.20
CA PHE A 359 -7.00 -9.20 3.86
C PHE A 359 -8.52 -9.27 3.59
N THR A 360 -9.07 -8.29 2.85
CA THR A 360 -10.53 -8.10 2.68
C THR A 360 -11.06 -7.87 1.25
N LYS A 361 -10.24 -7.92 0.18
CA LYS A 361 -10.67 -7.58 -1.21
C LYS A 361 -11.24 -8.77 -2.02
N TRP A 362 -12.31 -9.39 -1.54
CA TRP A 362 -12.97 -10.52 -2.23
C TRP A 362 -14.00 -10.04 -3.27
N VAL A 363 -14.05 -10.67 -4.45
CA VAL A 363 -15.18 -10.50 -5.41
C VAL A 363 -16.48 -11.03 -4.81
N SER A 364 -16.36 -12.18 -4.16
CA SER A 364 -17.43 -12.79 -3.40
C SER A 364 -16.80 -13.45 -2.18
N PRO A 365 -17.29 -13.17 -0.97
CA PRO A 365 -16.71 -13.74 0.22
C PRO A 365 -16.78 -15.27 0.15
N PRO A 366 -15.72 -15.96 0.57
CA PRO A 366 -15.69 -17.42 0.58
C PRO A 366 -16.82 -17.98 1.46
N GLY A 367 -17.53 -18.99 0.95
CA GLY A 367 -18.51 -19.74 1.75
C GLY A 367 -17.87 -20.43 2.96
N GLU A 368 -18.68 -20.72 3.98
CA GLU A 368 -18.18 -21.27 5.26
C GLU A 368 -17.96 -22.79 5.25
N THR A 369 -18.48 -23.51 4.27
CA THR A 369 -18.76 -24.94 4.42
C THR A 369 -17.67 -25.87 3.89
N THR A 370 -16.48 -25.37 3.55
CA THR A 370 -15.44 -26.17 2.88
C THR A 370 -14.16 -26.23 3.69
N ASP A 371 -13.64 -27.44 3.89
CA ASP A 371 -12.44 -27.73 4.70
C ASP A 371 -11.17 -27.05 4.17
N ARG A 372 -11.09 -26.89 2.84
CA ARG A 372 -9.99 -26.22 2.16
C ARG A 372 -10.48 -25.27 1.07
N LEU A 373 -9.95 -24.05 1.05
CA LEU A 373 -10.14 -23.10 -0.05
C LEU A 373 -8.78 -22.58 -0.51
N CYS A 374 -8.64 -22.38 -1.81
CA CYS A 374 -7.46 -21.76 -2.42
C CYS A 374 -7.86 -20.44 -3.07
N ALA A 375 -7.04 -19.40 -2.86
CA ALA A 375 -7.29 -18.08 -3.41
C ALA A 375 -6.54 -17.85 -4.71
N PHE A 376 -7.12 -17.04 -5.58
CA PHE A 376 -6.52 -16.60 -6.83
C PHE A 376 -6.93 -15.16 -7.13
N ILE A 377 -6.18 -14.49 -8.00
CA ILE A 377 -6.49 -13.14 -8.47
C ILE A 377 -6.93 -13.17 -9.93
N TRP A 378 -8.01 -12.46 -10.25
CA TRP A 378 -8.44 -12.23 -11.63
C TRP A 378 -7.60 -11.12 -12.25
N VAL A 379 -6.93 -11.42 -13.37
CA VAL A 379 -6.03 -10.46 -14.02
C VAL A 379 -6.76 -9.21 -14.56
N THR A 380 -8.01 -9.39 -15.02
CA THR A 380 -8.79 -8.33 -15.65
C THR A 380 -9.46 -7.38 -14.67
N SER A 381 -9.71 -7.80 -13.42
CA SER A 381 -10.49 -7.02 -12.43
C SER A 381 -9.74 -6.73 -11.14
N ASP A 382 -8.50 -7.22 -10.98
CA ASP A 382 -7.68 -7.10 -9.77
C ASP A 382 -8.39 -7.57 -8.50
N ALA A 383 -9.32 -8.49 -8.70
CA ALA A 383 -10.27 -8.91 -7.70
C ALA A 383 -10.05 -10.39 -7.39
N TRP A 384 -10.24 -10.76 -6.13
CA TRP A 384 -9.82 -12.07 -5.66
C TRP A 384 -10.99 -13.03 -5.67
N GLY A 385 -10.71 -14.25 -6.15
CA GLY A 385 -11.62 -15.37 -6.08
C GLY A 385 -11.12 -16.42 -5.10
N THR A 386 -12.04 -17.27 -4.67
CA THR A 386 -11.71 -18.51 -3.95
C THR A 386 -12.34 -19.69 -4.66
N THR A 387 -11.78 -20.86 -4.42
CA THR A 387 -12.35 -22.11 -4.90
C THR A 387 -12.00 -23.24 -3.95
N SER A 388 -12.97 -24.13 -3.72
CA SER A 388 -12.81 -25.34 -2.92
C SER A 388 -12.13 -26.47 -3.69
N LEU A 389 -12.09 -26.36 -5.01
CA LEU A 389 -11.51 -27.42 -5.83
C LEU A 389 -10.00 -27.47 -5.67
N CYS A 390 -9.32 -26.33 -5.48
CA CYS A 390 -7.85 -26.20 -5.46
C CYS A 390 -7.11 -26.91 -6.61
N SER A 391 -7.86 -27.48 -7.56
CA SER A 391 -7.43 -28.32 -8.65
C SER A 391 -7.38 -27.48 -9.92
N VAL A 392 -7.09 -28.13 -11.04
CA VAL A 392 -7.14 -27.50 -12.35
C VAL A 392 -8.55 -26.95 -12.58
N ILE A 393 -8.65 -25.62 -12.70
CA ILE A 393 -9.88 -24.91 -13.09
C ILE A 393 -9.59 -24.26 -14.43
N GLY A 394 -10.52 -24.40 -15.38
CA GLY A 394 -10.34 -23.91 -16.76
C GLY A 394 -9.97 -22.43 -16.88
N LEU A 395 -10.24 -21.66 -15.82
CA LEU A 395 -10.06 -20.22 -15.73
C LEU A 395 -8.79 -19.81 -14.96
N ILE A 396 -7.98 -20.73 -14.44
CA ILE A 396 -6.73 -20.41 -13.74
C ILE A 396 -5.56 -20.99 -14.54
N ALA A 397 -4.79 -20.10 -15.16
CA ALA A 397 -3.70 -20.46 -16.09
C ALA A 397 -2.35 -19.85 -15.70
N GLY A 398 -2.25 -19.32 -14.49
CA GLY A 398 -1.00 -18.78 -14.00
C GLY A 398 -0.84 -18.91 -12.51
N ARG A 399 0.32 -18.45 -12.06
CA ARG A 399 0.71 -18.34 -10.66
C ARG A 399 1.63 -17.16 -10.50
N VAL A 400 1.67 -16.59 -9.30
CA VAL A 400 2.66 -15.57 -8.98
C VAL A 400 3.54 -16.09 -7.86
N CYS A 401 4.84 -16.17 -8.14
CA CYS A 401 5.83 -16.58 -7.16
C CYS A 401 6.47 -15.36 -6.51
N LYS A 402 6.85 -15.51 -5.24
CA LYS A 402 7.58 -14.54 -4.42
C LYS A 402 8.77 -15.25 -3.81
N ALA A 403 9.96 -14.71 -4.04
CA ALA A 403 11.20 -15.16 -3.42
C ALA A 403 11.71 -14.12 -2.41
N SER A 404 12.06 -14.55 -1.20
CA SER A 404 12.79 -13.70 -0.27
C SER A 404 14.28 -13.79 -0.55
N LEU A 405 14.93 -12.64 -0.71
CA LEU A 405 16.39 -12.59 -0.65
C LEU A 405 16.75 -12.90 0.81
N LEU A 406 17.37 -14.06 1.07
CA LEU A 406 17.98 -14.27 2.36
C LEU A 406 19.03 -13.17 2.46
N ALA A 407 19.01 -12.41 3.56
CA ALA A 407 20.13 -11.55 3.86
C ALA A 407 21.34 -12.50 3.84
N LEU A 408 22.19 -12.39 2.80
CA LEU A 408 23.47 -13.05 2.78
C LEU A 408 24.06 -12.68 4.12
N GLY A 409 24.10 -13.67 5.03
CA GLY A 409 24.72 -13.47 6.30
C GLY A 409 26.12 -13.04 5.92
N LEU A 410 26.42 -11.75 6.10
CA LEU A 410 27.76 -11.21 6.12
C LEU A 410 28.42 -11.95 7.28
N SER A 411 28.81 -13.19 6.99
CA SER A 411 29.72 -13.98 7.77
C SER A 411 31.03 -13.29 7.50
N PHE A 412 31.24 -12.17 8.21
CA PHE A 412 32.56 -11.65 8.42
C PHE A 412 33.33 -12.78 9.10
N PHE A 413 34.03 -13.57 8.30
CA PHE A 413 35.14 -14.37 8.79
C PHE A 413 36.17 -13.36 9.27
N ILE A 414 36.05 -12.95 10.54
CA ILE A 414 37.14 -12.31 11.26
C ILE A 414 38.17 -13.43 11.45
N THR A 415 39.07 -13.56 10.49
CA THR A 415 40.31 -14.31 10.70
C THR A 415 41.08 -13.57 11.77
N PHE A 416 41.07 -14.09 13.00
CA PHE A 416 42.05 -13.71 14.01
C PHE A 416 43.40 -14.24 13.53
N ASP A 417 44.14 -13.42 12.79
CA ASP A 417 45.58 -13.62 12.70
C ASP A 417 46.16 -13.40 14.10
N SER A 418 46.61 -14.51 14.68
CA SER A 418 47.38 -14.51 15.91
C SER A 418 48.65 -13.68 15.71
N CYS A 419 48.70 -12.50 16.32
CA CYS A 419 49.96 -11.79 16.54
C CYS A 419 50.80 -12.58 17.55
N THR A 420 51.91 -13.13 17.09
CA THR A 420 53.07 -13.49 17.92
C THR A 420 53.99 -12.29 18.11
#